data_AF-A0A9P7E102-F1
#
_entry.id   AF-A0A9P7E102-F1
#
_cell.length_a   1.000
_cell.length_b   1.000
_cell.length_c   1.000
_cell.angle_alpha   90.00
_cell.angle_beta   90.00
_cell.angle_gamma   90.00
#
_symmetry.space_group_name_H-M   'P 1'
#
loop_
_entity.id
_entity.type
_entity.pdbx_description
1 polymer ?
#
loop_
_entity_poly.entity_id
_entity_poly.type
_entity_poly.pdbx_seq_one_letter_code
_entity_poly.pdbx_strand_id
1 'polypeptide(L)'
;MHMSSPSQNTRVNCESSQSLAQPHTAPNDSGSFFDQFPRKWVTPESFILRHIFKICCLIFTWHDDLHWLHDLLKEGNTWEELHRQYLTQLNQVSIVQGLVLTTAAVFISSNPPLAKQVNYASSASYACMAESLVFSLFGLLFQLKASASGFLFKSVVLQKYGFYCQSGRPALTSSQIIIERRWRIFWHLLGLAVPIIIFSISVVLLLIAIVLTGFVSHSETVRLYMSITFAFLGACHLVSILGSPFYHYLSDLCIRAVYDTSGKRD
;
A
#
# COMPACT_ATOMS: atom_id res chain seq x y z
N MET A 1 -42.09 -45.73 -18.09
CA MET A 1 -42.58 -44.47 -17.52
C MET A 1 -42.39 -43.39 -18.56
N HIS A 2 -43.48 -42.96 -19.18
CA HIS A 2 -43.53 -41.98 -20.25
C HIS A 2 -43.38 -40.58 -19.66
N MET A 3 -42.45 -39.77 -20.16
CA MET A 3 -42.47 -38.32 -19.99
C MET A 3 -42.34 -37.64 -21.34
N SER A 4 -43.45 -37.03 -21.74
CA SER A 4 -43.66 -36.28 -22.96
C SER A 4 -43.27 -34.81 -22.74
N SER A 5 -42.47 -34.24 -23.64
CA SER A 5 -42.56 -32.81 -24.01
C SER A 5 -43.81 -32.60 -24.88
N PRO A 6 -44.39 -31.38 -25.10
CA PRO A 6 -43.69 -30.10 -25.32
C PRO A 6 -44.43 -28.79 -24.91
N SER A 7 -43.84 -27.64 -25.29
CA SER A 7 -44.47 -26.31 -25.53
C SER A 7 -44.66 -25.40 -24.28
N GLN A 8 -44.54 -24.08 -24.29
CA GLN A 8 -44.80 -23.07 -25.33
C GLN A 8 -43.85 -21.86 -25.24
N ASN A 9 -43.65 -21.32 -26.44
CA ASN A 9 -42.99 -20.09 -26.83
C ASN A 9 -43.88 -18.86 -26.48
N THR A 10 -43.39 -17.94 -25.65
CA THR A 10 -44.04 -16.63 -25.44
C THR A 10 -43.07 -15.52 -25.85
N ARG A 11 -43.14 -15.13 -27.13
CA ARG A 11 -42.62 -13.85 -27.62
C ARG A 11 -43.53 -12.75 -27.08
N VAL A 12 -43.01 -11.94 -26.16
CA VAL A 12 -43.63 -10.67 -25.78
C VAL A 12 -43.18 -9.64 -26.83
N ASN A 13 -44.06 -9.35 -27.78
CA ASN A 13 -43.96 -8.18 -28.65
C ASN A 13 -44.26 -6.93 -27.79
N CYS A 14 -43.25 -6.08 -27.59
CA CYS A 14 -43.44 -4.71 -27.12
C CYS A 14 -43.25 -3.76 -28.31
N GLU A 15 -44.31 -3.61 -29.09
CA GLU A 15 -44.46 -2.48 -30.03
C GLU A 15 -45.62 -1.60 -29.58
N SER A 16 -45.42 -0.29 -29.75
CA SER A 16 -46.42 0.77 -29.75
C SER A 16 -46.78 1.41 -28.41
N SER A 17 -45.98 2.42 -28.06
CA SER A 17 -46.49 3.70 -27.57
C SER A 17 -45.50 4.80 -27.93
N GLN A 18 -45.45 5.14 -29.22
CA GLN A 18 -44.92 6.44 -29.68
C GLN A 18 -45.94 7.51 -29.29
N SER A 19 -45.86 7.96 -28.04
CA SER A 19 -46.46 9.22 -27.62
C SER A 19 -45.53 10.35 -28.05
N LEU A 20 -46.07 11.25 -28.85
CA LEU A 20 -45.45 12.46 -29.37
C LEU A 20 -45.15 13.44 -28.22
N ALA A 21 -44.06 13.19 -27.48
CA ALA A 21 -43.53 14.11 -26.49
C ALA A 21 -42.70 15.19 -27.20
N GLN A 22 -43.07 16.44 -26.96
CA GLN A 22 -42.36 17.62 -27.40
C GLN A 22 -40.86 17.53 -27.08
N PRO A 23 -39.97 18.07 -27.91
CA PRO A 23 -38.55 18.21 -27.57
C PRO A 23 -38.46 19.28 -26.48
N HIS A 24 -38.65 18.88 -25.23
CA HIS A 24 -38.06 19.60 -24.13
C HIS A 24 -36.57 19.54 -24.34
N THR A 25 -36.00 20.65 -24.79
CA THR A 25 -34.58 20.94 -24.78
C THR A 25 -34.12 20.69 -23.36
N ALA A 26 -33.62 19.48 -23.10
CA ALA A 26 -32.93 19.17 -21.87
C ALA A 26 -31.82 20.22 -21.78
N PRO A 27 -31.70 20.96 -20.66
CA PRO A 27 -30.55 21.81 -20.46
C PRO A 27 -29.34 20.93 -20.70
N ASN A 28 -28.51 21.35 -21.66
CA ASN A 28 -27.29 20.69 -22.11
C ASN A 28 -26.23 20.87 -21.01
N ASP A 29 -26.59 20.49 -19.80
CA ASP A 29 -25.79 20.51 -18.59
C ASP A 29 -25.02 19.18 -18.55
N SER A 30 -24.34 18.88 -19.65
CA SER A 30 -23.23 17.95 -19.69
C SER A 30 -22.00 18.62 -19.05
N GLY A 31 -22.20 19.23 -17.88
CA GLY A 31 -21.11 19.53 -16.96
C GLY A 31 -20.38 18.21 -16.79
N SER A 32 -19.15 18.17 -17.30
CA SER A 32 -18.37 16.96 -17.28
C SER A 32 -18.28 16.49 -15.82
N PHE A 33 -18.29 15.19 -15.57
CA PHE A 33 -18.16 14.65 -14.21
C PHE A 33 -16.99 15.30 -13.41
N PHE A 34 -15.94 15.74 -14.12
CA PHE A 34 -14.80 16.45 -13.57
C PHE A 34 -15.07 17.89 -13.12
N ASP A 35 -16.15 18.52 -13.58
CA ASP A 35 -16.59 19.83 -13.12
C ASP A 35 -17.22 19.79 -11.71
N GLN A 36 -17.70 18.62 -11.26
CA GLN A 36 -18.19 18.40 -9.89
C GLN A 36 -17.09 17.97 -8.91
N PHE A 37 -15.89 17.64 -9.40
CA PHE A 37 -14.76 17.40 -8.51
C PHE A 37 -14.41 18.72 -7.81
N PRO A 38 -14.30 18.77 -6.47
CA PRO A 38 -13.90 20.00 -5.81
C PRO A 38 -12.55 20.47 -6.35
N ARG A 39 -12.55 21.58 -7.11
CA ARG A 39 -11.40 22.14 -7.85
C ARG A 39 -10.14 22.37 -7.00
N LYS A 40 -10.28 22.34 -5.67
CA LYS A 40 -9.16 22.41 -4.71
C LYS A 40 -9.36 21.38 -3.62
N TRP A 41 -8.49 20.37 -3.60
CA TRP A 41 -8.33 19.52 -2.44
C TRP A 41 -7.64 20.32 -1.33
N VAL A 42 -8.33 20.55 -0.22
CA VAL A 42 -7.75 21.25 0.93
C VAL A 42 -7.15 20.17 1.84
N THR A 43 -5.84 20.21 2.04
CA THR A 43 -5.16 19.33 3.01
C THR A 43 -5.78 19.51 4.39
N PRO A 44 -5.85 18.45 5.23
CA PRO A 44 -6.30 18.59 6.61
C PRO A 44 -5.59 19.75 7.32
N GLU A 45 -6.34 20.57 8.06
CA GLU A 45 -5.81 21.73 8.79
C GLU A 45 -4.93 21.29 9.97
N SER A 46 -5.30 20.19 10.63
CA SER A 46 -4.51 19.67 11.73
C SER A 46 -3.15 19.16 11.24
N PHE A 47 -2.09 19.55 11.95
CA PHE A 47 -0.71 19.17 11.64
C PHE A 47 -0.51 17.65 11.59
N ILE A 48 -1.09 16.93 12.54
CA ILE A 48 -0.94 15.46 12.66
C ILE A 48 -1.62 14.76 11.49
N LEU A 49 -2.88 15.07 11.19
CA LEU A 49 -3.57 14.44 10.05
C LEU A 49 -2.90 14.76 8.73
N ARG A 50 -2.32 15.96 8.57
CA ARG A 50 -1.55 16.32 7.38
C ARG A 50 -0.32 15.43 7.21
N HIS A 51 0.41 15.15 8.29
CA HIS A 51 1.58 14.26 8.23
C HIS A 51 1.19 12.81 7.95
N ILE A 52 0.19 12.29 8.67
CA ILE A 52 -0.32 10.94 8.43
C ILE A 52 -0.78 10.80 6.98
N PHE A 53 -1.49 11.80 6.47
CA PHE A 53 -1.95 11.82 5.09
C PHE A 53 -0.79 11.82 4.09
N LYS A 54 0.22 12.68 4.28
CA LYS A 54 1.43 12.69 3.44
C LYS A 54 2.15 11.35 3.44
N ILE A 55 2.29 10.73 4.61
CA ILE A 55 2.89 9.39 4.74
C ILE A 55 2.04 8.37 3.97
N CYS A 56 0.71 8.40 4.10
CA CYS A 56 -0.17 7.52 3.34
C CYS A 56 0.00 7.73 1.82
N CYS A 57 0.01 8.98 1.35
CA CYS A 57 0.24 9.30 -0.06
C CYS A 57 1.60 8.79 -0.54
N LEU A 58 2.66 9.01 0.23
CA LEU A 58 4.01 8.57 -0.10
C LEU A 58 4.12 7.04 -0.13
N ILE A 59 3.49 6.34 0.81
CA ILE A 59 3.40 4.86 0.79
C ILE A 59 2.66 4.37 -0.46
N PHE A 60 1.60 5.07 -0.87
CA PHE A 60 0.72 4.61 -1.95
C PHE A 60 1.22 4.93 -3.34
N THR A 61 1.80 6.11 -3.51
CA THR A 61 2.09 6.71 -4.82
C THR A 61 3.56 7.03 -5.00
N TRP A 62 4.38 6.88 -3.96
CA TRP A 62 5.76 7.39 -3.90
C TRP A 62 5.88 8.92 -4.13
N HIS A 63 4.75 9.63 -4.11
CA HIS A 63 4.66 11.07 -4.21
C HIS A 63 4.07 11.63 -2.91
N ASP A 64 4.64 12.73 -2.43
CA ASP A 64 4.10 13.50 -1.30
C ASP A 64 3.04 14.51 -1.74
N ASP A 65 2.86 14.68 -3.06
CA ASP A 65 1.91 15.61 -3.65
C ASP A 65 0.55 14.97 -3.92
N LEU A 66 -0.45 15.61 -3.35
CA LEU A 66 -1.86 15.32 -3.48
C LEU A 66 -2.42 15.73 -4.85
N HIS A 67 -1.82 16.74 -5.49
CA HIS A 67 -2.22 17.15 -6.82
C HIS A 67 -2.00 16.03 -7.83
N TRP A 68 -0.91 15.28 -7.69
CA TRP A 68 -0.65 14.12 -8.54
C TRP A 68 -1.74 13.05 -8.40
N LEU A 69 -2.11 12.68 -7.17
CA LEU A 69 -3.19 11.71 -6.95
C LEU A 69 -4.54 12.21 -7.47
N HIS A 70 -4.79 13.51 -7.33
CA HIS A 70 -6.00 14.15 -7.86
C HIS A 70 -6.06 14.07 -9.39
N ASP A 71 -4.96 14.40 -10.08
CA ASP A 71 -4.87 14.37 -11.53
C ASP A 71 -4.98 12.94 -12.06
N LEU A 72 -4.39 11.97 -11.35
CA LEU A 72 -4.53 10.54 -11.63
C LEU A 72 -5.99 10.06 -11.51
N LEU A 73 -6.72 10.51 -10.47
CA LEU A 73 -8.13 10.19 -10.29
C LEU A 73 -9.02 10.84 -11.36
N LYS A 74 -8.59 11.97 -11.93
CA LYS A 74 -9.28 12.68 -13.01
C LYS A 74 -9.20 11.94 -14.34
N GLU A 75 -8.24 11.05 -14.54
CA GLU A 75 -8.09 10.34 -15.82
C GLU A 75 -8.99 9.08 -15.92
N GLY A 76 -9.64 8.70 -14.81
CA GLY A 76 -10.81 7.80 -14.76
C GLY A 76 -10.52 6.31 -14.99
N ASN A 77 -9.64 5.96 -15.92
CA ASN A 77 -9.20 4.59 -16.21
C ASN A 77 -8.02 4.14 -15.31
N THR A 78 -7.39 5.08 -14.60
CA THR A 78 -6.11 4.86 -13.91
C THR A 78 -6.26 4.34 -12.48
N TRP A 79 -7.42 4.53 -11.85
CA TRP A 79 -7.63 4.07 -10.47
C TRP A 79 -7.63 2.54 -10.36
N GLU A 80 -8.30 1.84 -11.28
CA GLU A 80 -8.33 0.38 -11.28
C GLU A 80 -6.93 -0.20 -11.50
N GLU A 81 -6.13 0.43 -12.37
CA GLU A 81 -4.75 0.04 -12.62
C GLU A 81 -3.87 0.29 -11.39
N LEU A 82 -3.96 1.47 -10.78
CA LEU A 82 -3.24 1.79 -9.54
C LEU A 82 -3.61 0.81 -8.42
N HIS A 83 -4.91 0.52 -8.27
CA HIS A 83 -5.39 -0.42 -7.26
C HIS A 83 -4.90 -1.84 -7.54
N ARG A 84 -4.88 -2.28 -8.80
CA ARG A 84 -4.31 -3.57 -9.22
C ARG A 84 -2.83 -3.66 -8.87
N GLN A 85 -2.04 -2.63 -9.21
CA GLN A 85 -0.62 -2.56 -8.88
C GLN A 85 -0.40 -2.61 -7.37
N TYR A 86 -1.19 -1.85 -6.62
CA TYR A 86 -1.15 -1.89 -5.16
C TYR A 86 -1.46 -3.28 -4.60
N LEU A 87 -2.48 -3.99 -5.11
CA LEU A 87 -2.78 -5.35 -4.67
C LEU A 87 -1.64 -6.33 -4.97
N THR A 88 -0.96 -6.16 -6.11
CA THR A 88 0.25 -6.94 -6.44
C THR A 88 1.38 -6.66 -5.44
N GLN A 89 1.63 -5.39 -5.12
CA GLN A 89 2.63 -5.00 -4.11
C GLN A 89 2.26 -5.53 -2.73
N LEU A 90 0.97 -5.46 -2.35
CA LEU A 90 0.49 -5.96 -1.08
C LEU A 90 0.72 -7.47 -0.95
N ASN A 91 0.51 -8.24 -2.02
CA ASN A 91 0.81 -9.67 -2.04
C ASN A 91 2.31 -9.95 -1.83
N GLN A 92 3.20 -9.14 -2.42
CA GLN A 92 4.64 -9.25 -2.16
C GLN A 92 4.96 -8.94 -0.70
N VAL A 93 4.35 -7.90 -0.12
CA VAL A 93 4.47 -7.57 1.30
C VAL A 93 3.98 -8.73 2.17
N SER A 94 2.85 -9.37 1.84
CA SER A 94 2.35 -10.54 2.57
C SER A 94 3.35 -11.69 2.58
N ILE A 95 4.00 -11.98 1.45
CA ILE A 95 5.01 -13.03 1.35
C ILE A 95 6.20 -12.72 2.27
N VAL A 96 6.75 -11.51 2.19
CA VAL A 96 7.89 -11.10 3.02
C VAL A 96 7.50 -11.07 4.50
N GLN A 97 6.30 -10.61 4.82
CA GLN A 97 5.78 -10.61 6.19
C GLN A 97 5.61 -12.04 6.75
N GLY A 98 5.20 -12.99 5.91
CA GLY A 98 5.21 -14.42 6.25
C GLY A 98 6.61 -14.93 6.58
N LEU A 99 7.62 -14.51 5.82
CA LEU A 99 9.02 -14.85 6.12
C LEU A 99 9.47 -14.28 7.47
N VAL A 100 9.18 -12.99 7.73
CA VAL A 100 9.48 -12.33 9.02
C VAL A 100 8.80 -13.08 10.17
N LEU A 101 7.53 -13.44 10.00
CA LEU A 101 6.77 -14.24 10.97
C LEU A 101 7.45 -15.59 11.25
N THR A 102 7.78 -16.34 10.20
CA THR A 102 8.44 -17.65 10.33
C THR A 102 9.81 -17.52 10.99
N THR A 103 10.61 -16.51 10.61
CA THR A 103 11.91 -16.26 11.23
C THR A 103 11.77 -15.99 12.72
N ALA A 104 10.87 -15.07 13.11
CA ALA A 104 10.61 -14.78 14.51
C ALA A 104 10.13 -16.02 15.27
N ALA A 105 9.21 -16.80 14.69
CA ALA A 105 8.69 -18.03 15.28
C ALA A 105 9.78 -19.07 15.49
N VAL A 106 10.66 -19.29 14.51
CA VAL A 106 11.78 -20.23 14.60
C VAL A 106 12.74 -19.82 15.72
N PHE A 107 13.12 -18.55 15.82
CA PHE A 107 14.01 -18.11 16.90
C PHE A 107 13.37 -18.24 18.28
N ILE A 108 12.06 -17.99 18.39
CA ILE A 108 11.31 -18.13 19.65
C ILE A 108 11.17 -19.60 20.06
N SER A 109 10.93 -20.51 19.11
CA SER A 109 10.62 -21.91 19.39
C SER A 109 11.84 -22.83 19.43
N SER A 110 13.00 -22.37 18.95
CA SER A 110 14.22 -23.18 18.87
C SER A 110 15.21 -22.86 20.00
N ASN A 111 16.00 -23.86 20.38
CA ASN A 111 17.14 -23.63 21.26
C ASN A 111 18.36 -23.17 20.46
N PRO A 112 19.17 -22.23 21.00
CA PRO A 112 20.37 -21.77 20.32
C PRO A 112 21.32 -22.95 20.06
N PRO A 113 21.71 -23.21 18.79
CA PRO A 113 22.59 -24.32 18.46
C PRO A 113 23.96 -24.17 19.14
N LEU A 114 24.36 -22.93 19.44
CA LEU A 114 25.55 -22.58 20.20
C LEU A 114 25.17 -21.74 21.42
N ALA A 115 24.37 -22.30 22.33
CA ALA A 115 23.87 -21.62 23.53
C ALA A 115 24.96 -20.89 24.35
N LYS A 116 26.20 -21.40 24.34
CA LYS A 116 27.34 -20.79 25.03
C LYS A 116 27.90 -19.54 24.33
N GLN A 117 27.66 -19.39 23.03
CA GLN A 117 28.21 -18.31 22.22
C GLN A 117 27.14 -17.28 21.86
N VAL A 118 25.95 -17.73 21.45
CA VAL A 118 24.85 -16.86 21.02
C VAL A 118 23.64 -17.11 21.92
N ASN A 119 23.25 -16.07 22.65
CA ASN A 119 22.10 -16.13 23.54
C ASN A 119 20.97 -15.23 23.01
N TYR A 120 20.23 -15.72 22.01
CA TYR A 120 18.99 -15.06 21.59
C TYR A 120 17.83 -15.25 22.58
N ALA A 121 18.02 -16.03 23.66
CA ALA A 121 17.08 -16.15 24.76
C ALA A 121 17.25 -15.04 25.82
N SER A 122 18.11 -14.03 25.58
CA SER A 122 18.10 -12.81 26.39
C SER A 122 16.70 -12.18 26.40
N SER A 123 16.25 -11.68 27.55
CA SER A 123 14.91 -11.13 27.70
C SER A 123 14.58 -10.02 26.70
N ALA A 124 15.56 -9.13 26.42
CA ALA A 124 15.39 -8.04 25.48
C ALA A 124 15.24 -8.53 24.03
N SER A 125 16.13 -9.41 23.56
CA SER A 125 16.04 -9.95 22.19
C SER A 125 14.77 -10.77 21.99
N TYR A 126 14.41 -11.58 22.99
CA TYR A 126 13.19 -12.38 22.97
C TYR A 126 11.93 -11.51 22.91
N ALA A 127 11.86 -10.45 23.71
CA ALA A 127 10.74 -9.50 23.68
C ALA A 127 10.58 -8.87 22.29
N CYS A 128 11.65 -8.38 21.68
CA CYS A 128 11.60 -7.81 20.34
C CYS A 128 11.19 -8.84 19.26
N MET A 129 11.64 -10.11 19.35
CA MET A 129 11.18 -11.17 18.44
C MET A 129 9.70 -11.48 18.63
N ALA A 130 9.23 -11.55 19.87
CA ALA A 130 7.84 -11.83 20.19
C ALA A 130 6.92 -10.70 19.69
N GLU A 131 7.31 -9.44 19.87
CA GLU A 131 6.59 -8.30 19.32
C GLU A 131 6.57 -8.31 17.79
N SER A 132 7.72 -8.57 17.15
CA SER A 132 7.79 -8.74 15.70
C SER A 132 6.84 -9.85 15.21
N LEU A 133 6.79 -10.99 15.89
CA LEU A 133 5.86 -12.08 15.58
C LEU A 133 4.41 -11.60 15.67
N VAL A 134 4.03 -10.91 16.75
CA VAL A 134 2.67 -10.41 16.96
C VAL A 134 2.29 -9.39 15.87
N PHE A 135 3.16 -8.42 15.57
CA PHE A 135 2.90 -7.44 14.51
C PHE A 135 2.81 -8.09 13.13
N SER A 136 3.70 -9.04 12.81
CA SER A 136 3.64 -9.81 11.56
C SER A 136 2.33 -10.57 11.44
N LEU A 137 1.91 -11.27 12.50
CA LEU A 137 0.66 -12.03 12.50
C LEU A 137 -0.56 -11.10 12.37
N PHE A 138 -0.60 -10.02 13.14
CA PHE A 138 -1.69 -9.05 13.10
C PHE A 138 -1.81 -8.40 11.71
N GLY A 139 -0.69 -8.00 11.09
CA GLY A 139 -0.73 -7.41 9.76
C GLY A 139 -1.18 -8.41 8.68
N LEU A 140 -0.80 -9.69 8.76
CA LEU A 140 -1.29 -10.74 7.86
C LEU A 140 -2.79 -10.99 8.05
N LEU A 141 -3.28 -11.07 9.30
CA LEU A 141 -4.70 -11.21 9.60
C LEU A 141 -5.50 -10.00 9.11
N PHE A 142 -4.95 -8.80 9.26
CA PHE A 142 -5.55 -7.57 8.73
C PHE A 142 -5.65 -7.63 7.20
N GLN A 143 -4.57 -8.01 6.52
CA GLN A 143 -4.55 -8.16 5.05
C GLN A 143 -5.53 -9.24 4.58
N LEU A 144 -5.60 -10.38 5.28
CA LEU A 144 -6.54 -11.45 4.98
C LEU A 144 -7.99 -11.00 5.17
N LYS A 145 -8.29 -10.27 6.26
CA LYS A 145 -9.62 -9.70 6.48
C LYS A 145 -9.95 -8.66 5.40
N ALA A 146 -8.99 -7.81 5.06
CA ALA A 146 -9.10 -6.79 4.02
C ALA A 146 -9.40 -7.41 2.64
N SER A 147 -8.73 -8.51 2.30
CA SER A 147 -8.96 -9.24 1.04
C SER A 147 -10.28 -10.03 1.05
N ALA A 148 -10.58 -10.76 2.14
CA ALA A 148 -11.80 -11.55 2.28
C ALA A 148 -13.07 -10.70 2.34
N SER A 149 -13.01 -9.53 2.96
CA SER A 149 -14.13 -8.57 2.98
C SER A 149 -14.33 -7.84 1.64
N GLY A 150 -13.59 -8.21 0.59
CA GLY A 150 -13.63 -7.52 -0.71
C GLY A 150 -13.38 -6.02 -0.58
N PHE A 151 -12.56 -5.66 0.43
CA PHE A 151 -12.25 -4.32 0.91
C PHE A 151 -13.43 -3.34 0.89
N LEU A 152 -14.61 -3.67 1.45
CA LEU A 152 -15.77 -2.75 1.68
C LEU A 152 -16.33 -1.99 0.46
N PHE A 153 -15.66 -2.03 -0.68
CA PHE A 153 -15.83 -1.09 -1.77
C PHE A 153 -16.50 -1.79 -2.94
N LYS A 154 -16.06 -3.01 -3.24
CA LYS A 154 -16.70 -3.86 -4.25
C LYS A 154 -18.14 -4.19 -3.84
N SER A 155 -18.38 -4.55 -2.58
CA SER A 155 -19.73 -4.93 -2.10
C SER A 155 -20.67 -3.73 -1.97
N VAL A 156 -20.28 -2.65 -1.29
CA VAL A 156 -21.18 -1.51 -1.09
C VAL A 156 -21.46 -0.75 -2.39
N VAL A 157 -20.47 -0.61 -3.28
CA VAL A 157 -20.65 0.12 -4.54
C VAL A 157 -21.30 -0.75 -5.62
N LEU A 158 -20.91 -2.02 -5.81
CA LEU A 158 -21.63 -2.88 -6.77
C LEU A 158 -23.01 -3.30 -6.30
N GLN A 159 -23.24 -3.55 -5.01
CA GLN A 159 -24.56 -3.97 -4.54
C GLN A 159 -25.58 -2.83 -4.61
N LYS A 160 -25.15 -1.60 -4.27
CA LYS A 160 -26.07 -0.45 -4.24
C LYS A 160 -26.29 0.15 -5.63
N TYR A 161 -25.32 0.05 -6.55
CA TYR A 161 -25.40 0.66 -7.88
C TYR A 161 -25.50 -0.34 -9.05
N GLY A 162 -25.11 -1.61 -8.85
CA GLY A 162 -25.39 -2.69 -9.80
C GLY A 162 -26.89 -2.94 -9.97
N PHE A 163 -27.70 -2.64 -8.94
CA PHE A 163 -29.16 -2.66 -9.03
C PHE A 163 -29.73 -1.51 -9.89
N TYR A 164 -29.02 -0.38 -10.00
CA TYR A 164 -29.45 0.76 -10.83
C TYR A 164 -29.01 0.64 -12.29
N CYS A 165 -27.94 -0.11 -12.60
CA CYS A 165 -27.50 -0.37 -13.99
C CYS A 165 -28.48 -1.24 -14.79
N GLN A 166 -29.39 -1.96 -14.14
CA GLN A 166 -30.40 -2.75 -14.85
C GLN A 166 -31.53 -1.88 -15.45
N SER A 167 -31.52 -0.56 -15.21
CA SER A 167 -32.57 0.38 -15.64
C SER A 167 -32.15 1.36 -16.75
N GLY A 168 -31.13 1.00 -17.56
CA GLY A 168 -30.86 1.68 -18.84
C GLY A 168 -30.28 3.11 -18.77
N ARG A 169 -29.80 3.55 -17.60
CA ARG A 169 -29.01 4.79 -17.49
C ARG A 169 -27.51 4.52 -17.65
N PRO A 170 -26.73 5.45 -18.22
CA PRO A 170 -25.29 5.27 -18.41
C PRO A 170 -24.63 4.97 -17.06
N ALA A 171 -23.82 3.90 -17.03
CA ALA A 171 -23.14 3.42 -15.85
C ALA A 171 -22.26 4.54 -15.26
N LEU A 172 -22.71 5.16 -14.17
CA LEU A 172 -21.82 6.00 -13.37
C LEU A 172 -20.73 5.08 -12.83
N THR A 173 -19.49 5.30 -13.30
CA THR A 173 -18.31 4.54 -12.89
C THR A 173 -18.10 4.64 -11.38
N SER A 174 -17.63 3.57 -10.74
CA SER A 174 -17.48 3.50 -9.27
C SER A 174 -16.62 4.62 -8.68
N SER A 175 -15.73 5.21 -9.49
CA SER A 175 -14.95 6.41 -9.19
C SER A 175 -15.84 7.60 -8.78
N GLN A 176 -17.02 7.74 -9.36
CA GLN A 176 -17.88 8.91 -9.16
C GLN A 176 -18.44 9.03 -7.74
N ILE A 177 -18.60 7.90 -7.04
CA ILE A 177 -19.16 7.85 -5.68
C ILE A 177 -18.09 8.05 -4.60
N ILE A 178 -16.82 7.76 -4.92
CA ILE A 178 -15.66 7.91 -4.03
C ILE A 178 -15.44 9.39 -3.68
N ILE A 179 -15.65 10.24 -4.66
CA ILE A 179 -15.20 11.64 -4.67
C ILE A 179 -16.14 12.54 -3.83
N GLU A 180 -17.37 12.11 -3.61
CA GLU A 180 -18.40 12.91 -2.94
C GLU A 180 -18.08 13.17 -1.44
N ARG A 181 -17.22 12.35 -0.80
CA ARG A 181 -16.74 12.62 0.57
C ARG A 181 -15.25 12.36 0.69
N ARG A 182 -14.45 13.43 0.69
CA ARG A 182 -12.99 13.47 0.91
C ARG A 182 -12.50 12.56 2.05
N TRP A 183 -13.27 12.48 3.13
CA TRP A 183 -12.98 11.66 4.30
C TRP A 183 -12.95 10.15 4.01
N ARG A 184 -13.77 9.67 3.06
CA ARG A 184 -13.78 8.24 2.68
C ARG A 184 -12.50 7.84 1.96
N ILE A 185 -11.99 8.70 1.07
CA ILE A 185 -10.70 8.49 0.41
C ILE A 185 -9.57 8.43 1.44
N PHE A 186 -9.58 9.35 2.43
CA PHE A 186 -8.61 9.34 3.51
C PHE A 186 -8.61 8.01 4.28
N TRP A 187 -9.77 7.55 4.74
CA TRP A 187 -9.86 6.26 5.45
C TRP A 187 -9.49 5.06 4.58
N HIS A 188 -9.76 5.14 3.29
CA HIS A 188 -9.37 4.10 2.34
C HIS A 188 -7.84 4.04 2.22
N LEU A 189 -7.19 5.17 1.94
CA LEU A 189 -5.72 5.25 1.90
C LEU A 189 -5.10 4.84 3.23
N LEU A 190 -5.67 5.26 4.35
CA LEU A 190 -5.20 4.86 5.67
C LEU A 190 -5.34 3.35 5.89
N GLY A 191 -6.49 2.77 5.56
CA GLY A 191 -6.73 1.34 5.68
C GLY A 191 -5.76 0.50 4.83
N LEU A 192 -5.30 1.06 3.71
CA LEU A 192 -4.30 0.41 2.87
C LEU A 192 -2.87 0.65 3.37
N ALA A 193 -2.55 1.82 3.95
CA ALA A 193 -1.24 2.10 4.52
C ALA A 193 -0.97 1.31 5.82
N VAL A 194 -2.00 1.06 6.64
CA VAL A 194 -1.90 0.33 7.92
C VAL A 194 -1.11 -0.99 7.83
N PRO A 195 -1.41 -1.94 6.93
CA PRO A 195 -0.67 -3.19 6.85
C PRO A 195 0.80 -3.01 6.53
N ILE A 196 1.14 -2.02 5.70
CA ILE A 196 2.52 -1.70 5.34
C ILE A 196 3.26 -1.14 6.56
N ILE A 197 2.64 -0.21 7.30
CA ILE A 197 3.23 0.37 8.51
C ILE A 197 3.48 -0.71 9.57
N ILE A 198 2.50 -1.60 9.79
CA ILE A 198 2.62 -2.70 10.75
C ILE A 198 3.73 -3.67 10.35
N PHE A 199 3.81 -4.00 9.06
CA PHE A 199 4.90 -4.80 8.53
C PHE A 199 6.27 -4.12 8.73
N SER A 200 6.39 -2.82 8.44
CA SER A 200 7.63 -2.07 8.66
C SER A 200 8.07 -2.09 10.13
N ILE A 201 7.14 -1.87 11.07
CA ILE A 201 7.43 -1.96 12.51
C ILE A 201 7.94 -3.36 12.86
N SER A 202 7.27 -4.40 12.36
CA SER A 202 7.69 -5.79 12.61
C SER A 202 9.12 -6.07 12.12
N VAL A 203 9.47 -5.63 10.92
CA VAL A 203 10.82 -5.79 10.36
C VAL A 203 11.85 -5.07 11.23
N VAL A 204 11.58 -3.83 11.63
CA VAL A 204 12.48 -3.05 12.48
C VAL A 204 12.70 -3.74 13.83
N LEU A 205 11.64 -4.25 14.46
CA LEU A 205 11.75 -5.00 15.72
C LEU A 205 12.56 -6.28 15.57
N LEU A 206 12.36 -7.03 14.48
CA LEU A 206 13.16 -8.24 14.20
C LEU A 206 14.64 -7.88 14.00
N LEU A 207 14.94 -6.82 13.24
CA LEU A 207 16.30 -6.36 13.04
C LEU A 207 16.94 -5.95 14.36
N ILE A 208 16.24 -5.19 15.21
CA ILE A 208 16.71 -4.84 16.56
C ILE A 208 16.99 -6.10 17.38
N ALA A 209 16.12 -7.10 17.35
CA ALA A 209 16.32 -8.34 18.08
C ALA A 209 17.58 -9.11 17.63
N ILE A 210 17.82 -9.15 16.31
CA ILE A 210 19.00 -9.77 15.71
C ILE A 210 20.27 -9.00 16.10
N VAL A 211 20.23 -7.66 16.08
CA VAL A 211 21.31 -6.79 16.55
C VAL A 211 21.63 -7.06 18.03
N LEU A 212 20.62 -7.05 18.89
CA LEU A 212 20.77 -7.29 20.33
C LEU A 212 21.35 -8.68 20.60
N THR A 213 20.86 -9.70 19.90
CA THR A 213 21.40 -11.07 19.97
C THR A 213 22.89 -11.10 19.62
N GLY A 214 23.29 -10.39 18.56
CA GLY A 214 24.67 -10.30 18.12
C GLY A 214 25.56 -9.60 19.15
N PHE A 215 25.13 -8.46 19.69
CA PHE A 215 25.92 -7.68 20.65
C PHE A 215 26.03 -8.33 22.03
N VAL A 216 25.01 -9.07 22.47
CA VAL A 216 25.01 -9.83 23.74
C VAL A 216 25.78 -11.15 23.61
N SER A 217 26.20 -11.53 22.40
CA SER A 217 27.04 -12.71 22.18
C SER A 217 28.38 -12.60 22.92
N HIS A 218 28.81 -13.70 23.54
CA HIS A 218 30.11 -13.78 24.21
C HIS A 218 31.27 -13.95 23.23
N SER A 219 30.99 -14.21 21.94
CA SER A 219 31.99 -14.42 20.91
C SER A 219 32.35 -13.10 20.21
N GLU A 220 33.63 -12.73 20.24
CA GLU A 220 34.12 -11.53 19.55
C GLU A 220 33.88 -11.60 18.04
N THR A 221 34.07 -12.78 17.46
CA THR A 221 33.85 -13.05 16.03
C THR A 221 32.39 -12.79 15.64
N VAL A 222 31.44 -13.24 16.45
CA VAL A 222 30.00 -13.02 16.19
C VAL A 222 29.68 -11.53 16.26
N ARG A 223 30.14 -10.82 17.31
CA ARG A 223 29.93 -9.37 17.44
C ARG A 223 30.49 -8.59 16.24
N LEU A 224 31.72 -8.92 15.82
CA LEU A 224 32.37 -8.27 14.67
C LEU A 224 31.59 -8.54 13.38
N TYR A 225 31.24 -9.80 13.10
CA TYR A 225 30.48 -10.17 11.90
C TYR A 225 29.13 -9.47 11.84
N MET A 226 28.40 -9.44 12.96
CA MET A 226 27.11 -8.76 13.05
C MET A 226 27.26 -7.25 12.86
N SER A 227 28.25 -6.62 13.50
CA SER A 227 28.53 -5.19 13.34
C SER A 227 28.85 -4.82 11.89
N ILE A 228 29.70 -5.60 11.21
CA ILE A 228 30.04 -5.38 9.79
C ILE A 228 28.80 -5.56 8.92
N THR A 229 28.01 -6.60 9.15
CA THR A 229 26.79 -6.88 8.39
C THR A 229 25.78 -5.73 8.52
N PHE A 230 25.54 -5.23 9.72
CA PHE A 230 24.62 -4.11 9.95
C PHE A 230 25.15 -2.78 9.43
N ALA A 231 26.47 -2.53 9.54
CA ALA A 231 27.08 -1.35 8.93
C ALA A 231 26.93 -1.38 7.41
N PHE A 232 27.15 -2.54 6.79
CA PHE A 232 26.97 -2.72 5.35
C PHE A 232 25.51 -2.57 4.92
N LEU A 233 24.57 -3.22 5.62
CA LEU A 233 23.13 -3.05 5.37
C LEU A 233 22.69 -1.59 5.53
N GLY A 234 23.16 -0.92 6.59
CA GLY A 234 22.90 0.50 6.81
C GLY A 234 23.44 1.37 5.68
N ALA A 235 24.66 1.10 5.21
CA ALA A 235 25.24 1.80 4.06
C ALA A 235 24.42 1.55 2.78
N CYS A 236 24.02 0.31 2.49
CA CYS A 236 23.17 -0.04 1.36
C CYS A 236 21.80 0.66 1.42
N HIS A 237 21.20 0.74 2.60
CA HIS A 237 19.94 1.44 2.80
C HIS A 237 20.10 2.95 2.64
N LEU A 238 21.15 3.55 3.21
CA LEU A 238 21.46 4.97 3.01
C LEU A 238 21.63 5.28 1.52
N VAL A 239 22.42 4.47 0.82
CA VAL A 239 22.59 4.54 -0.64
C VAL A 239 21.25 4.47 -1.38
N SER A 240 20.36 3.57 -0.98
CA SER A 240 19.04 3.41 -1.59
C SER A 240 18.10 4.58 -1.31
N ILE A 241 18.19 5.17 -0.11
CA ILE A 241 17.36 6.30 0.32
C ILE A 241 17.84 7.62 -0.31
N LEU A 242 19.15 7.79 -0.46
CA LEU A 242 19.73 9.04 -0.95
C LEU A 242 19.38 9.33 -2.42
N GLY A 243 18.93 8.33 -3.20
CA GLY A 243 18.41 8.53 -4.55
C GLY A 243 19.44 9.06 -5.57
N SER A 244 19.11 9.01 -6.86
CA SER A 244 20.00 9.45 -7.95
C SER A 244 20.44 10.94 -7.89
N PRO A 245 19.65 11.92 -7.40
CA PRO A 245 20.12 13.31 -7.37
C PRO A 245 21.24 13.53 -6.35
N PHE A 246 21.23 12.81 -5.23
CA PHE A 246 22.30 12.89 -4.25
C PHE A 246 23.57 12.17 -4.74
N TYR A 247 23.41 11.11 -5.53
CA TYR A 247 24.50 10.45 -6.24
C TYR A 247 25.22 11.41 -7.20
N HIS A 248 24.47 12.21 -7.97
CA HIS A 248 25.05 13.24 -8.83
C HIS A 248 25.79 14.31 -8.04
N TYR A 249 25.26 14.70 -6.87
CA TYR A 249 25.93 15.68 -6.01
C TYR A 249 27.22 15.13 -5.39
N LEU A 250 27.19 13.90 -4.86
CA LEU A 250 28.37 13.25 -4.28
C LEU A 250 29.44 12.96 -5.34
N SER A 251 29.04 12.55 -6.54
CA SER A 251 30.00 12.31 -7.62
C SER A 251 30.68 13.61 -8.06
N ASP A 252 29.94 14.72 -8.18
CA ASP A 252 30.51 16.04 -8.48
C ASP A 252 31.48 16.51 -7.37
N LEU A 253 31.15 16.24 -6.11
CA LEU A 253 31.98 16.59 -4.95
C LEU A 253 33.27 15.75 -4.89
N CYS A 254 33.18 14.45 -5.18
CA CYS A 254 34.34 13.57 -5.31
C CYS A 254 35.24 13.98 -6.48
N ILE A 255 34.66 14.32 -7.64
CA ILE A 255 35.41 14.80 -8.81
C ILE A 255 36.17 16.08 -8.46
N ARG A 256 35.53 17.06 -7.81
CA ARG A 256 36.20 18.30 -7.37
C ARG A 256 37.34 18.02 -6.39
N ALA A 257 37.15 17.13 -5.41
CA ALA A 257 38.19 16.78 -4.46
C ALA A 257 39.42 16.12 -5.13
N VAL A 258 39.20 15.30 -6.17
CA VAL A 258 40.29 14.68 -6.93
C VAL A 258 41.04 15.73 -7.78
N TYR A 259 40.34 16.66 -8.42
CA TYR A 259 40.99 17.73 -9.18
C TYR A 259 41.81 18.69 -8.30
N ASP A 260 41.32 19.00 -7.10
CA ASP A 260 41.99 19.94 -6.18
C ASP A 260 43.29 19.35 -5.60
N THR A 261 43.38 18.02 -5.50
CA THR A 261 44.63 17.33 -5.10
C THR A 261 45.60 17.13 -6.25
N SER A 262 45.12 17.13 -7.51
CA SER A 262 45.96 17.03 -8.69
C SER A 262 46.64 18.36 -9.07
N GLY A 263 46.04 19.50 -8.75
CA GLY A 263 46.55 20.83 -9.11
C GLY A 263 47.66 21.38 -8.20
N LYS A 264 48.14 20.61 -7.21
CA LYS A 264 49.15 21.03 -6.23
C LYS A 264 50.54 20.41 -6.45
N ARG A 265 50.78 19.83 -7.63
CA ARG A 265 52.09 19.32 -8.05
C ARG A 265 52.65 20.24 -9.14
N ASP A 266 53.15 21.39 -8.73
CA ASP A 266 54.12 22.22 -9.46
C ASP A 266 55.21 22.66 -8.48
#